data_AF-A0A661UGX5-F1
#
_entry.id   AF-A0A661UGX5-F1
#
_cell.length_a   1.000
_cell.length_b   1.000
_cell.length_c   1.000
_cell.angle_alpha   90.00
_cell.angle_beta   90.00
_cell.angle_gamma   90.00
#
_symmetry.space_group_name_H-M   'P 1'
#
loop_
_entity.id
_entity.type
_entity.pdbx_description
1 polymer ?
#
loop_
_entity_poly.entity_id
_entity_poly.type
_entity_poly.pdbx_seq_one_letter_code
_entity_poly.pdbx_strand_id
1 'polypeptide(L)'
;KTAAKGDSIGYNRTFIASENMKYAILPVGYADGYDFLLSNKGKVLIRKKVCSVIGKVSMDMIAVDISDLKNPQVGEIATLLGEGNEQIRAENIASLYGGSSYEILCQIGRRAKRYYYENGKVISSSPLLRRNFVSSDYSDKKLSGIIETAIEQRLQSKEIADLIYRDILKRFFIEKDREIYYRKNFVHTVKFSQVPEGYFSRQKGKISASDYFLVNTRLTFTKKLQNDYFLVACAKNEKLLEKYFLRRDVEYRWLLNDNFDLNKDFFAVTSVFVNDLELKTELKISQGCIEIKCSHPYLKNLVGKEVDFSISTKTFYPQASHQLGIYLTEITRGVQIDFIFDGLLRNVEAVPIFSGRLKFPQIEYKKNSISVYSQNDEWIFPNSGVIFVY
;
A
#
# COMPACT_ATOMS: atom_id res chain seq x y z
N LYS A 1 -25.85 31.50 -17.22
CA LYS A 1 -26.36 32.35 -16.12
C LYS A 1 -27.06 33.58 -16.72
N THR A 2 -27.91 34.25 -15.95
CA THR A 2 -28.54 35.54 -16.32
C THR A 2 -27.95 36.65 -15.47
N ALA A 3 -27.82 37.85 -16.02
CA ALA A 3 -27.44 39.07 -15.31
C ALA A 3 -28.53 40.12 -15.57
N ALA A 4 -28.97 40.81 -14.52
CA ALA A 4 -29.89 41.92 -14.64
C ALA A 4 -29.15 43.20 -15.07
N LYS A 5 -29.87 44.16 -15.63
CA LYS A 5 -29.32 45.49 -15.91
C LYS A 5 -28.69 46.09 -14.63
N GLY A 6 -27.42 46.49 -14.73
CA GLY A 6 -26.64 47.04 -13.61
C GLY A 6 -25.76 46.02 -12.88
N ASP A 7 -25.94 44.71 -13.10
CA ASP A 7 -25.08 43.69 -12.52
C ASP A 7 -23.65 43.76 -13.09
N SER A 8 -22.66 43.55 -12.23
CA SER A 8 -21.26 43.49 -12.64
C SER A 8 -20.77 42.05 -12.87
N ILE A 9 -19.93 41.83 -13.88
CA ILE A 9 -19.37 40.51 -14.21
C ILE A 9 -17.83 40.56 -14.17
N GLY A 10 -17.23 39.62 -13.43
CA GLY A 10 -15.77 39.43 -13.35
C GLY A 10 -15.07 40.36 -12.35
N TYR A 11 -13.73 40.27 -12.33
CA TYR A 11 -12.89 41.04 -11.40
C TYR A 11 -12.97 42.55 -11.64
N ASN A 12 -12.87 43.32 -10.54
CA ASN A 12 -12.89 44.78 -10.52
C ASN A 12 -14.14 45.40 -11.16
N ARG A 13 -15.20 44.63 -11.38
CA ARG A 13 -16.48 45.08 -11.94
C ARG A 13 -16.29 45.85 -13.27
N THR A 14 -15.35 45.41 -14.11
CA THR A 14 -15.01 46.11 -15.37
C THR A 14 -16.06 45.97 -16.47
N PHE A 15 -17.04 45.10 -16.28
CA PHE A 15 -18.20 44.99 -17.14
C PHE A 15 -19.46 45.15 -16.29
N ILE A 16 -20.35 46.03 -16.73
CA ILE A 16 -21.66 46.28 -16.15
C ILE A 16 -22.70 45.98 -17.23
N ALA A 17 -23.66 45.11 -16.93
CA ALA A 17 -24.70 44.74 -17.88
C ALA A 17 -25.60 45.96 -18.20
N SER A 18 -25.66 46.36 -19.47
CA SER A 18 -26.49 47.47 -19.95
C SER A 18 -27.99 47.12 -19.99
N GLU A 19 -28.29 45.84 -20.06
CA GLU A 19 -29.64 45.26 -20.11
C GLU A 19 -29.67 43.88 -19.45
N ASN A 20 -30.86 43.30 -19.35
CA ASN A 20 -30.99 41.92 -18.89
C ASN A 20 -30.41 40.98 -19.94
N MET A 21 -29.37 40.24 -19.58
CA MET A 21 -28.57 39.47 -20.53
C MET A 21 -28.27 38.05 -20.02
N LYS A 22 -27.82 37.18 -20.92
CA LYS A 22 -27.34 35.84 -20.57
C LYS A 22 -25.85 35.75 -20.83
N TYR A 23 -25.14 35.09 -19.92
CA TYR A 23 -23.71 34.85 -20.07
C TYR A 23 -23.33 33.41 -19.68
N ALA A 24 -22.29 32.89 -20.33
CA ALA A 24 -21.69 31.60 -20.06
C ALA A 24 -20.34 31.77 -19.38
N ILE A 25 -19.92 30.76 -18.63
CA ILE A 25 -18.55 30.65 -18.10
C ILE A 25 -17.84 29.55 -18.87
N LEU A 26 -16.70 29.86 -19.45
CA LEU A 26 -15.83 28.88 -20.10
C LEU A 26 -14.63 28.59 -19.19
N PRO A 27 -14.24 27.31 -19.00
CA PRO A 27 -13.15 26.92 -18.11
C PRO A 27 -11.79 27.06 -18.82
N VAL A 28 -11.48 28.28 -19.23
CA VAL A 28 -10.24 28.66 -19.91
C VAL A 28 -9.88 30.08 -19.53
N GLY A 29 -8.61 30.35 -19.23
CA GLY A 29 -8.14 31.68 -18.85
C GLY A 29 -6.74 32.03 -19.36
N TYR A 30 -6.17 33.11 -18.83
CA TYR A 30 -4.83 33.58 -19.24
C TYR A 30 -3.74 32.53 -19.00
N ALA A 31 -3.98 31.64 -18.06
CA ALA A 31 -3.01 30.66 -17.66
C ALA A 31 -3.10 29.38 -18.53
N ASP A 32 -4.09 29.31 -19.41
CA ASP A 32 -4.22 28.37 -20.53
C ASP A 32 -3.75 28.98 -21.87
N GLY A 33 -3.42 30.28 -21.88
CA GLY A 33 -2.93 31.02 -23.05
C GLY A 33 -3.96 31.93 -23.72
N TYR A 34 -5.14 32.13 -23.12
CA TYR A 34 -6.09 33.14 -23.59
C TYR A 34 -5.80 34.48 -22.93
N ASP A 35 -5.03 35.35 -23.59
CA ASP A 35 -4.37 36.52 -22.99
C ASP A 35 -5.29 37.39 -22.11
N PHE A 36 -4.76 37.85 -20.98
CA PHE A 36 -5.44 38.78 -20.08
C PHE A 36 -5.89 40.08 -20.76
N LEU A 37 -5.13 40.56 -21.76
CA LEU A 37 -5.42 41.76 -22.56
C LEU A 37 -6.68 41.62 -23.43
N LEU A 38 -7.21 40.40 -23.59
CA LEU A 38 -8.50 40.14 -24.24
C LEU A 38 -9.69 40.45 -23.31
N SER A 39 -9.46 40.90 -22.08
CA SER A 39 -10.52 41.38 -21.18
C SER A 39 -11.42 42.42 -21.86
N ASN A 40 -12.74 42.19 -21.87
CA ASN A 40 -13.75 43.01 -22.57
C ASN A 40 -13.59 43.16 -24.09
N LYS A 41 -12.66 42.45 -24.73
CA LYS A 41 -12.36 42.60 -26.17
C LYS A 41 -12.41 41.28 -26.92
N GLY A 42 -12.08 40.19 -26.23
CA GLY A 42 -11.98 38.86 -26.79
C GLY A 42 -13.28 38.38 -27.42
N LYS A 43 -13.13 37.42 -28.34
CA LYS A 43 -14.24 36.83 -29.08
C LYS A 43 -14.14 35.31 -29.00
N VAL A 44 -15.30 34.67 -28.97
CA VAL A 44 -15.45 33.22 -28.95
C VAL A 44 -16.58 32.82 -29.90
N LEU A 45 -16.37 31.80 -30.71
CA LEU A 45 -17.40 31.25 -31.59
C LEU A 45 -18.13 30.12 -30.86
N ILE A 46 -19.43 30.27 -30.65
CA ILE A 46 -20.28 29.19 -30.11
C ILE A 46 -21.32 28.86 -31.18
N ARG A 47 -21.36 27.59 -31.61
CA ARG A 47 -22.08 27.13 -32.80
C ARG A 47 -21.61 27.89 -34.06
N LYS A 48 -22.36 28.89 -34.51
CA LYS A 48 -22.05 29.76 -35.67
C LYS A 48 -22.15 31.24 -35.32
N LYS A 49 -22.25 31.59 -34.03
CA LYS A 49 -22.35 32.98 -33.57
C LYS A 49 -21.10 33.39 -32.80
N VAL A 50 -20.57 34.56 -33.18
CA VAL A 50 -19.46 35.19 -32.45
C VAL A 50 -20.03 35.85 -31.21
N CYS A 51 -19.49 35.48 -30.06
CA CYS A 51 -19.90 35.89 -28.74
C CYS A 51 -18.75 36.66 -28.07
N SER A 52 -19.06 37.79 -27.44
CA SER A 52 -18.05 38.68 -26.84
C SER A 52 -17.64 38.20 -25.46
N VAL A 53 -16.34 38.28 -25.14
CA VAL A 53 -15.82 38.09 -23.79
C VAL A 53 -16.16 39.34 -22.98
N ILE A 54 -16.82 39.14 -21.84
CA ILE A 54 -17.29 40.20 -20.94
C ILE A 54 -16.62 40.09 -19.58
N GLY A 55 -16.15 41.21 -19.04
CA GLY A 55 -15.35 41.27 -17.83
C GLY A 55 -13.89 40.90 -18.04
N LYS A 56 -13.13 40.88 -16.94
CA LYS A 56 -11.72 40.48 -16.94
C LYS A 56 -11.56 38.97 -17.16
N VAL A 57 -10.61 38.61 -18.00
CA VAL A 57 -10.10 37.23 -18.13
C VAL A 57 -9.44 36.84 -16.81
N SER A 58 -9.84 35.70 -16.25
CA SER A 58 -9.27 35.15 -15.00
C SER A 58 -8.20 34.10 -15.30
N MET A 59 -7.57 33.55 -14.26
CA MET A 59 -6.52 32.53 -14.41
C MET A 59 -7.02 31.31 -15.20
N ASP A 60 -8.21 30.82 -14.86
CA ASP A 60 -8.76 29.54 -15.35
C ASP A 60 -10.17 29.68 -15.96
N MET A 61 -10.70 30.90 -16.10
CA MET A 61 -12.05 31.11 -16.63
C MET A 61 -12.27 32.47 -17.31
N ILE A 62 -13.21 32.49 -18.26
CA ILE A 62 -13.74 33.69 -18.90
C ILE A 62 -15.28 33.69 -18.87
N ALA A 63 -15.87 34.87 -18.87
CA ALA A 63 -17.30 35.07 -19.08
C ALA A 63 -17.57 35.53 -20.51
N VAL A 64 -18.60 34.98 -21.13
CA VAL A 64 -18.96 35.23 -22.54
C VAL A 64 -20.43 35.58 -22.64
N ASP A 65 -20.75 36.68 -23.34
CA ASP A 65 -22.13 37.06 -23.64
C ASP A 65 -22.74 36.08 -24.65
N ILE A 66 -23.83 35.44 -24.24
CA ILE A 66 -24.56 34.44 -25.04
C ILE A 66 -26.03 34.85 -25.23
N SER A 67 -26.34 36.14 -25.11
CA SER A 67 -27.72 36.66 -25.20
C SER A 67 -28.35 36.35 -26.55
N ASP A 68 -27.55 36.33 -27.61
CA ASP A 68 -27.98 35.99 -28.97
C ASP A 68 -28.16 34.49 -29.24
N LEU A 69 -27.81 33.61 -28.30
CA LEU A 69 -27.98 32.17 -28.46
C LEU A 69 -29.38 31.73 -28.01
N LYS A 70 -30.10 31.05 -28.90
CA LYS A 70 -31.36 30.37 -28.56
C LYS A 70 -31.05 29.06 -27.83
N ASN A 71 -31.59 28.93 -26.62
CA ASN A 71 -31.51 27.74 -25.75
C ASN A 71 -30.09 27.13 -25.64
N PRO A 72 -29.08 27.89 -25.16
CA PRO A 72 -27.73 27.37 -25.00
C PRO A 72 -27.68 26.32 -23.88
N GLN A 73 -26.93 25.25 -24.10
CA GLN A 73 -26.75 24.14 -23.15
C GLN A 73 -25.33 24.10 -22.59
N VAL A 74 -25.19 23.54 -21.38
CA VAL A 74 -23.88 23.26 -20.78
C VAL A 74 -23.20 22.13 -21.57
N GLY A 75 -21.90 22.28 -21.84
CA GLY A 75 -21.10 21.30 -22.58
C GLY A 75 -21.01 21.55 -24.09
N GLU A 76 -21.64 22.61 -24.61
CA GLU A 76 -21.46 23.01 -26.00
C GLU A 76 -20.03 23.43 -26.33
N ILE A 77 -19.63 23.18 -27.58
CA ILE A 77 -18.29 23.53 -28.07
C ILE A 77 -18.20 25.05 -28.27
N ALA A 78 -17.16 25.63 -27.69
CA ALA A 78 -16.76 27.02 -27.87
C ALA A 78 -15.37 27.04 -28.53
N THR A 79 -15.27 27.64 -29.72
CA THR A 79 -14.01 27.80 -30.45
C THR A 79 -13.43 29.18 -30.15
N LEU A 80 -12.29 29.21 -29.47
CA LEU A 80 -11.62 30.46 -29.08
C LEU A 80 -10.64 30.96 -30.14
N LEU A 81 -10.09 30.04 -30.93
CA LEU A 81 -9.10 30.29 -31.94
C LEU A 81 -9.22 29.23 -33.03
N GLY A 82 -9.27 29.64 -34.30
CA GLY A 82 -9.22 28.71 -35.43
C GLY A 82 -10.26 28.97 -36.51
N GLU A 83 -10.64 27.91 -37.21
CA GLU A 83 -11.56 27.96 -38.34
C GLU A 83 -13.03 28.12 -37.90
N GLY A 84 -13.89 28.55 -38.84
CA GLY A 84 -15.33 28.69 -38.63
C GLY A 84 -15.83 30.14 -38.58
N ASN A 85 -14.98 31.10 -38.26
CA ASN A 85 -15.26 32.53 -38.43
C ASN A 85 -13.96 33.35 -38.48
N GLU A 86 -13.87 34.36 -39.35
CA GLU A 86 -12.67 35.18 -39.47
C GLU A 86 -12.33 35.93 -38.17
N GLN A 87 -13.31 36.33 -37.39
CA GLN A 87 -13.11 37.13 -36.17
C GLN A 87 -12.36 36.38 -35.05
N ILE A 88 -12.25 35.05 -35.14
CA ILE A 88 -11.51 34.21 -34.18
C ILE A 88 -10.21 33.65 -34.77
N ARG A 89 -9.76 34.16 -35.92
CA ARG A 89 -8.43 33.85 -36.45
C ARG A 89 -7.35 34.51 -35.59
N ALA A 90 -6.16 33.91 -35.53
CA ALA A 90 -5.07 34.38 -34.67
C ALA A 90 -4.70 35.84 -34.94
N GLU A 91 -4.65 36.24 -36.20
CA GLU A 91 -4.33 37.61 -36.62
C GLU A 91 -5.38 38.61 -36.11
N ASN A 92 -6.65 38.21 -36.16
CA ASN A 92 -7.78 39.06 -35.76
C ASN A 92 -7.98 39.13 -34.25
N ILE A 93 -7.64 38.06 -33.51
CA ILE A 93 -7.62 38.12 -32.04
C ILE A 93 -6.44 38.96 -31.56
N ALA A 94 -5.26 38.81 -32.18
CA ALA A 94 -4.06 39.57 -31.81
C ALA A 94 -4.24 41.08 -32.02
N SER A 95 -4.90 41.48 -33.10
CA SER A 95 -5.14 42.89 -33.40
C SER A 95 -6.01 43.60 -32.34
N LEU A 96 -6.86 42.90 -31.59
CA LEU A 96 -7.71 43.47 -30.53
C LEU A 96 -6.91 44.07 -29.36
N TYR A 97 -5.68 43.59 -29.15
CA TYR A 97 -4.77 44.11 -28.13
C TYR A 97 -3.45 44.63 -28.69
N GLY A 98 -3.30 44.69 -30.02
CA GLY A 98 -2.09 45.17 -30.69
C GLY A 98 -0.91 44.20 -30.65
N GLY A 99 -1.18 42.89 -30.51
CA GLY A 99 -0.15 41.85 -30.46
C GLY A 99 0.15 41.20 -31.81
N SER A 100 0.92 40.11 -31.75
CA SER A 100 1.27 39.27 -32.91
C SER A 100 0.54 37.92 -32.88
N SER A 101 0.14 37.40 -34.05
CA SER A 101 -0.45 36.06 -34.14
C SER A 101 0.50 34.96 -33.65
N TYR A 102 1.81 35.13 -33.85
CA TYR A 102 2.84 34.23 -33.33
C TYR A 102 2.85 34.20 -31.80
N GLU A 103 2.61 35.35 -31.16
CA GLU A 103 2.58 35.44 -29.70
C GLU A 103 1.42 34.63 -29.12
N ILE A 104 0.21 34.81 -29.65
CA ILE A 104 -0.97 34.04 -29.22
C ILE A 104 -0.69 32.54 -29.33
N LEU A 105 -0.16 32.10 -30.47
CA LEU A 105 0.10 30.68 -30.71
C LEU A 105 1.15 30.12 -29.73
N CYS A 106 2.18 30.91 -29.40
CA CYS A 106 3.19 30.55 -28.41
C CYS A 106 2.66 30.58 -26.96
N GLN A 107 1.70 31.47 -26.66
CA GLN A 107 1.10 31.60 -25.33
C GLN A 107 0.18 30.45 -24.95
N ILE A 108 -0.37 29.70 -25.92
CA ILE A 108 -1.18 28.50 -25.64
C ILE A 108 -0.37 27.59 -24.72
N GLY A 109 -0.77 27.56 -23.45
CA GLY A 109 0.09 27.13 -22.36
C GLY A 109 0.18 25.61 -22.24
N ARG A 110 1.01 25.11 -21.31
CA ARG A 110 1.14 23.67 -21.03
C ARG A 110 -0.16 22.98 -20.56
N ARG A 111 -1.19 23.72 -20.15
CA ARG A 111 -2.49 23.14 -19.73
C ARG A 111 -3.39 22.74 -20.89
N ALA A 112 -3.28 23.42 -22.03
CA ALA A 112 -4.07 23.09 -23.20
C ALA A 112 -3.64 21.73 -23.76
N LYS A 113 -4.54 20.75 -23.83
CA LYS A 113 -4.22 19.47 -24.47
C LYS A 113 -4.26 19.65 -26.00
N ARG A 114 -3.15 19.34 -26.67
CA ARG A 114 -3.06 19.30 -28.13
C ARG A 114 -3.49 17.93 -28.61
N TYR A 115 -4.28 17.90 -29.66
CA TYR A 115 -4.65 16.68 -30.38
C TYR A 115 -4.11 16.82 -31.79
N TYR A 116 -3.29 15.87 -32.22
CA TYR A 116 -2.74 15.81 -33.57
C TYR A 116 -3.64 14.91 -34.41
N TYR A 117 -4.03 15.38 -35.59
CA TYR A 117 -4.93 14.67 -36.49
C TYR A 117 -4.23 14.33 -37.79
N GLU A 118 -4.47 13.13 -38.30
CA GLU A 118 -4.10 12.70 -39.65
C GLU A 118 -5.33 12.03 -40.29
N ASN A 119 -5.69 12.43 -41.51
CA ASN A 119 -6.88 11.94 -42.21
C ASN A 119 -8.18 11.99 -41.37
N GLY A 120 -8.34 13.06 -40.58
CA GLY A 120 -9.51 13.28 -39.72
C GLY A 120 -9.54 12.43 -38.44
N LYS A 121 -8.53 11.61 -38.18
CA LYS A 121 -8.42 10.79 -36.96
C LYS A 121 -7.34 11.33 -36.04
N VAL A 122 -7.59 11.30 -34.73
CA VAL A 122 -6.57 11.65 -33.72
C VAL A 122 -5.47 10.59 -33.76
N ILE A 123 -4.24 11.00 -34.07
CA ILE A 123 -3.06 10.13 -34.08
C ILE A 123 -2.26 10.21 -32.77
N SER A 124 -2.29 11.36 -32.09
CA SER A 124 -1.60 11.53 -30.80
C SER A 124 -2.13 12.76 -30.04
N SER A 125 -1.74 12.93 -28.77
CA SER A 125 -2.08 14.12 -27.99
C SER A 125 -0.99 14.49 -26.98
N SER A 126 -0.79 15.78 -26.70
CA SER A 126 0.26 16.29 -25.78
C SER A 126 -0.05 17.69 -25.22
N PRO A 127 0.38 18.07 -24.01
CA PRO A 127 0.85 17.18 -22.97
C PRO A 127 -0.33 16.39 -22.40
N LEU A 128 -0.01 15.24 -21.82
CA LEU A 128 -0.93 14.54 -20.94
C LEU A 128 -1.18 15.47 -19.74
N LEU A 129 -2.42 15.94 -19.59
CA LEU A 129 -2.84 16.62 -18.36
C LEU A 129 -2.39 15.75 -17.17
N ARG A 130 -1.75 16.34 -16.14
CA ARG A 130 -1.41 15.65 -14.87
C ARG A 130 -2.60 14.90 -14.24
N ARG A 131 -3.83 15.20 -14.67
CA ARG A 131 -5.09 14.59 -14.21
C ARG A 131 -5.54 13.37 -15.01
N ASN A 132 -4.96 13.10 -16.18
CA ASN A 132 -5.26 11.89 -16.95
C ASN A 132 -4.10 10.92 -16.79
N PHE A 133 -4.22 10.00 -15.84
CA PHE A 133 -3.32 8.87 -15.72
C PHE A 133 -3.59 7.93 -16.90
N VAL A 134 -2.63 7.85 -17.83
CA VAL A 134 -2.63 6.86 -18.92
C VAL A 134 -1.48 5.90 -18.62
N SER A 135 -1.81 4.68 -18.21
CA SER A 135 -0.82 3.70 -17.74
C SER A 135 0.22 3.33 -18.81
N SER A 136 -0.10 3.45 -20.10
CA SER A 136 0.81 3.09 -21.20
C SER A 136 2.01 4.05 -21.38
N ASP A 137 1.95 5.26 -20.81
CA ASP A 137 2.97 6.30 -21.01
C ASP A 137 4.05 6.31 -19.93
N TYR A 138 3.94 5.40 -18.96
CA TYR A 138 4.87 5.26 -17.86
C TYR A 138 5.46 3.85 -17.92
N SER A 139 6.79 3.75 -17.83
CA SER A 139 7.41 2.45 -17.61
C SER A 139 6.90 1.86 -16.29
N ASP A 140 6.83 0.53 -16.22
CA ASP A 140 6.39 -0.18 -15.02
C ASP A 140 7.13 0.32 -13.78
N LYS A 141 8.44 0.56 -13.89
CA LYS A 141 9.28 1.14 -12.81
C LYS A 141 8.78 2.50 -12.32
N LYS A 142 8.35 3.37 -13.24
CA LYS A 142 7.86 4.72 -12.90
C LYS A 142 6.46 4.66 -12.30
N LEU A 143 5.60 3.75 -12.79
CA LEU A 143 4.29 3.47 -12.19
C LEU A 143 4.44 2.91 -10.78
N SER A 144 5.34 1.96 -10.57
CA SER A 144 5.68 1.42 -9.26
C SER A 144 6.04 2.52 -8.28
N GLY A 145 6.97 3.40 -8.65
CA GLY A 145 7.39 4.51 -7.78
C GLY A 145 6.25 5.47 -7.45
N ILE A 146 5.37 5.78 -8.41
CA ILE A 146 4.20 6.66 -8.17
C ILE A 146 3.24 6.01 -7.17
N ILE A 147 2.93 4.72 -7.33
CA ILE A 147 2.01 4.00 -6.44
C ILE A 147 2.61 3.88 -5.03
N GLU A 148 3.88 3.48 -4.93
CA GLU A 148 4.61 3.36 -3.65
C GLU A 148 4.64 4.71 -2.91
N THR A 149 4.99 5.79 -3.62
CA THR A 149 5.03 7.15 -3.05
C THR A 149 3.63 7.62 -2.62
N ALA A 150 2.59 7.29 -3.39
CA ALA A 150 1.22 7.66 -3.03
C ALA A 150 0.74 6.93 -1.77
N ILE A 151 1.11 5.67 -1.60
CA ILE A 151 0.81 4.89 -0.40
C ILE A 151 1.61 5.42 0.79
N GLU A 152 2.89 5.72 0.60
CA GLU A 152 3.77 6.33 1.63
C GLU A 152 3.18 7.63 2.16
N GLN A 153 2.82 8.56 1.26
CA GLN A 153 2.24 9.85 1.62
C GLN A 153 0.92 9.69 2.37
N ARG A 154 0.11 8.68 2.03
CA ARG A 154 -1.20 8.45 2.64
C ARG A 154 -1.12 7.77 4.00
N LEU A 155 -0.13 6.90 4.19
CA LEU A 155 0.06 6.16 5.44
C LEU A 155 1.04 6.83 6.39
N GLN A 156 1.75 7.87 5.92
CA GLN A 156 2.84 8.54 6.64
C GLN A 156 3.91 7.56 7.12
N SER A 157 4.12 6.48 6.39
CA SER A 157 5.12 5.45 6.69
C SER A 157 5.62 4.82 5.41
N LYS A 158 6.93 4.95 5.18
CA LYS A 158 7.61 4.36 4.03
C LYS A 158 7.66 2.84 4.13
N GLU A 159 7.87 2.31 5.33
CA GLU A 159 7.94 0.86 5.59
C GLU A 159 6.62 0.16 5.28
N ILE A 160 5.50 0.71 5.75
CA ILE A 160 4.17 0.15 5.49
C ILE A 160 3.81 0.29 4.01
N ALA A 161 4.23 1.38 3.36
CA ALA A 161 3.99 1.57 1.94
C ALA A 161 4.76 0.60 1.05
N ASP A 162 6.03 0.34 1.36
CA ASP A 162 6.84 -0.67 0.69
C ASP A 162 6.22 -2.06 0.88
N LEU A 163 5.74 -2.38 2.08
CA LEU A 163 5.06 -3.64 2.38
C LEU A 163 3.77 -3.82 1.56
N ILE A 164 2.89 -2.82 1.54
CA ILE A 164 1.65 -2.90 0.75
C ILE A 164 1.97 -2.98 -0.75
N TYR A 165 2.96 -2.22 -1.23
CA TYR A 165 3.31 -2.22 -2.63
C TYR A 165 3.90 -3.58 -3.07
N ARG A 166 4.89 -4.09 -2.33
CA ARG A 166 5.65 -5.29 -2.69
C ARG A 166 4.92 -6.58 -2.34
N ASP A 167 4.24 -6.66 -1.21
CA ASP A 167 3.59 -7.89 -0.77
C ASP A 167 2.13 -7.98 -1.19
N ILE A 168 1.42 -6.86 -1.34
CA ILE A 168 0.00 -6.87 -1.64
C ILE A 168 -0.22 -6.57 -3.12
N LEU A 169 0.11 -5.37 -3.57
CA LEU A 169 -0.21 -4.95 -4.95
C LEU A 169 0.56 -5.75 -6.00
N LYS A 170 1.84 -6.05 -5.76
CA LYS A 170 2.61 -6.94 -6.64
C LYS A 170 1.94 -8.32 -6.77
N ARG A 171 1.45 -8.89 -5.67
CA ARG A 171 0.74 -10.18 -5.68
C ARG A 171 -0.60 -10.07 -6.43
N PHE A 172 -1.38 -9.02 -6.18
CA PHE A 172 -2.67 -8.82 -6.84
C PHE A 172 -2.56 -8.61 -8.36
N PHE A 173 -1.57 -7.84 -8.82
CA PHE A 173 -1.50 -7.41 -10.23
C PHE A 173 -0.56 -8.25 -11.09
N ILE A 174 0.52 -8.81 -10.51
CA ILE A 174 1.48 -9.65 -11.26
C ILE A 174 1.07 -11.12 -11.22
N GLU A 175 0.61 -11.64 -10.08
CA GLU A 175 0.27 -13.06 -9.92
C GLU A 175 -1.19 -13.39 -10.32
N LYS A 176 -1.77 -12.68 -11.32
CA LYS A 176 -3.16 -12.76 -11.83
C LYS A 176 -3.93 -14.02 -11.39
N ASP A 177 -5.09 -13.80 -10.74
CA ASP A 177 -6.07 -14.82 -10.34
C ASP A 177 -5.56 -15.93 -9.39
N ARG A 178 -4.69 -15.58 -8.42
CA ARG A 178 -4.42 -16.46 -7.28
C ARG A 178 -5.25 -16.07 -6.06
N GLU A 179 -5.88 -17.07 -5.45
CA GLU A 179 -6.51 -16.93 -4.13
C GLU A 179 -5.52 -16.32 -3.13
N ILE A 180 -5.99 -15.36 -2.34
CA ILE A 180 -5.21 -14.75 -1.26
C ILE A 180 -5.05 -15.80 -0.16
N TYR A 181 -3.82 -16.24 0.06
CA TYR A 181 -3.49 -17.10 1.19
C TYR A 181 -3.32 -16.24 2.45
N TYR A 182 -4.09 -16.56 3.48
CA TYR A 182 -4.01 -15.92 4.79
C TYR A 182 -4.25 -16.96 5.89
N ARG A 183 -3.86 -16.60 7.11
CA ARG A 183 -4.09 -17.40 8.31
C ARG A 183 -5.28 -16.84 9.09
N LYS A 184 -6.04 -17.71 9.74
CA LYS A 184 -7.06 -17.32 10.73
C LYS A 184 -6.93 -18.19 11.98
N ASN A 185 -7.65 -17.86 13.05
CA ASN A 185 -7.55 -18.56 14.33
C ASN A 185 -6.09 -18.68 14.82
N PHE A 186 -5.30 -17.63 14.58
CA PHE A 186 -3.87 -17.66 14.85
C PHE A 186 -3.64 -17.47 16.36
N VAL A 187 -3.08 -18.48 17.00
CA VAL A 187 -2.68 -18.44 18.41
C VAL A 187 -1.24 -18.90 18.52
N HIS A 188 -0.37 -18.05 19.06
CA HIS A 188 1.01 -18.41 19.35
C HIS A 188 1.29 -18.26 20.84
N THR A 189 1.43 -19.39 21.53
CA THR A 189 1.80 -19.42 22.93
C THR A 189 3.29 -19.72 23.06
N VAL A 190 4.02 -18.87 23.80
CA VAL A 190 5.42 -19.06 24.17
C VAL A 190 5.52 -19.15 25.68
N LYS A 191 6.06 -20.26 26.18
CA LYS A 191 6.23 -20.50 27.61
C LYS A 191 7.70 -20.60 27.98
N PHE A 192 8.16 -19.74 28.88
CA PHE A 192 9.47 -19.82 29.51
C PHE A 192 9.40 -20.67 30.78
N SER A 193 10.44 -21.45 31.01
CA SER A 193 10.59 -22.32 32.17
C SER A 193 12.08 -22.41 32.54
N GLN A 194 12.39 -22.78 33.79
CA GLN A 194 13.78 -23.04 34.18
C GLN A 194 14.32 -24.26 33.44
N VAL A 195 15.59 -24.20 33.07
CA VAL A 195 16.30 -25.38 32.56
C VAL A 195 16.60 -26.31 33.74
N PRO A 196 16.26 -27.61 33.67
CA PRO A 196 16.58 -28.55 34.73
C PRO A 196 18.09 -28.61 35.03
N GLU A 197 18.46 -28.73 36.31
CA GLU A 197 19.86 -28.87 36.70
C GLU A 197 20.51 -30.11 36.04
N GLY A 198 21.75 -29.95 35.59
CA GLY A 198 22.50 -31.04 34.94
C GLY A 198 22.11 -31.33 33.48
N TYR A 199 21.16 -30.60 32.90
CA TYR A 199 20.72 -30.82 31.50
C TYR A 199 21.88 -30.74 30.49
N PHE A 200 22.81 -29.80 30.68
CA PHE A 200 23.98 -29.60 29.81
C PHE A 200 25.24 -30.37 30.25
N SER A 201 25.15 -31.24 31.25
CA SER A 201 26.31 -31.94 31.86
C SER A 201 27.16 -32.76 30.87
N ARG A 202 26.60 -33.11 29.70
CA ARG A 202 27.32 -33.81 28.62
C ARG A 202 28.13 -32.88 27.69
N GLN A 203 27.93 -31.57 27.75
CA GLN A 203 28.66 -30.61 26.93
C GLN A 203 29.74 -29.91 27.79
N LYS A 204 30.99 -30.35 27.62
CA LYS A 204 32.15 -29.82 28.36
C LYS A 204 32.30 -28.30 28.16
N GLY A 205 31.91 -27.52 29.17
CA GLY A 205 32.57 -26.27 29.55
C GLY A 205 32.20 -24.97 28.80
N LYS A 206 31.09 -24.89 28.05
CA LYS A 206 30.70 -23.63 27.35
C LYS A 206 29.32 -23.06 27.69
N ILE A 207 28.41 -23.82 28.29
CA ILE A 207 26.99 -23.45 28.43
C ILE A 207 26.48 -23.85 29.82
N SER A 208 26.03 -22.89 30.64
CA SER A 208 25.40 -23.16 31.94
C SER A 208 23.87 -23.17 31.82
N ALA A 209 23.21 -24.02 32.60
CA ALA A 209 21.74 -24.06 32.68
C ALA A 209 21.15 -22.74 33.21
N SER A 210 21.91 -22.01 34.02
CA SER A 210 21.53 -20.70 34.55
C SER A 210 21.40 -19.61 33.49
N ASP A 211 22.02 -19.78 32.33
CA ASP A 211 22.18 -18.68 31.35
C ASP A 211 21.06 -18.68 30.30
N TYR A 212 20.16 -19.67 30.37
CA TYR A 212 19.10 -19.88 29.39
C TYR A 212 17.75 -20.16 30.06
N PHE A 213 16.69 -19.85 29.34
CA PHE A 213 15.35 -20.34 29.59
C PHE A 213 15.07 -21.55 28.72
N LEU A 214 14.38 -22.55 29.28
CA LEU A 214 13.73 -23.57 28.48
C LEU A 214 12.45 -22.97 27.89
N VAL A 215 12.34 -23.02 26.56
CA VAL A 215 11.21 -22.41 25.84
C VAL A 215 10.42 -23.50 25.14
N ASN A 216 9.13 -23.56 25.47
CA ASN A 216 8.16 -24.37 24.75
C ASN A 216 7.22 -23.43 24.00
N THR A 217 7.04 -23.67 22.71
CA THR A 217 6.08 -22.91 21.90
C THR A 217 5.00 -23.82 21.38
N ARG A 218 3.79 -23.27 21.24
CA ARG A 218 2.68 -23.88 20.53
C ARG A 218 2.10 -22.84 19.59
N LEU A 219 2.18 -23.11 18.30
CA LEU A 219 1.59 -22.29 17.25
C LEU A 219 0.43 -23.05 16.62
N THR A 220 -0.77 -22.45 16.66
CA THR A 220 -1.95 -22.98 15.95
C THR A 220 -2.51 -21.92 15.00
N PHE A 221 -2.95 -22.35 13.82
CA PHE A 221 -3.64 -21.49 12.87
C PHE A 221 -4.36 -22.33 11.81
N THR A 222 -5.38 -21.77 11.19
CA THR A 222 -6.08 -22.38 10.07
C THR A 222 -5.64 -21.71 8.77
N LYS A 223 -5.28 -22.50 7.74
CA LYS A 223 -5.08 -21.97 6.37
C LYS A 223 -5.24 -23.05 5.30
N LYS A 224 -5.29 -22.64 4.04
CA LYS A 224 -5.27 -23.56 2.89
C LYS A 224 -3.90 -24.22 2.75
N LEU A 225 -3.86 -25.55 2.77
CA LEU A 225 -2.64 -26.34 2.63
C LEU A 225 -2.07 -26.18 1.21
N GLN A 226 -0.81 -25.78 1.09
CA GLN A 226 -0.19 -25.48 -0.20
C GLN A 226 0.57 -26.66 -0.80
N ASN A 227 1.27 -27.42 0.05
CA ASN A 227 2.08 -28.57 -0.35
C ASN A 227 1.69 -29.77 0.53
N ASP A 228 2.04 -30.97 0.09
CA ASP A 228 1.88 -32.21 0.85
C ASP A 228 2.94 -32.39 1.96
N TYR A 229 3.74 -31.34 2.21
CA TYR A 229 4.67 -31.20 3.31
C TYR A 229 4.83 -29.72 3.68
N PHE A 230 5.43 -29.45 4.84
CA PHE A 230 5.97 -28.12 5.14
C PHE A 230 7.20 -28.23 6.02
N LEU A 231 7.90 -27.11 6.20
CA LEU A 231 9.13 -27.01 6.95
C LEU A 231 8.95 -26.18 8.21
N VAL A 232 9.64 -26.60 9.26
CA VAL A 232 9.96 -25.78 10.43
C VAL A 232 11.45 -25.46 10.35
N ALA A 233 11.79 -24.18 10.28
CA ALA A 233 13.17 -23.73 10.09
C ALA A 233 13.72 -23.08 11.36
N CYS A 234 14.99 -23.33 11.64
CA CYS A 234 15.73 -22.68 12.71
C CYS A 234 17.12 -22.30 12.20
N ALA A 235 17.58 -21.08 12.48
CA ALA A 235 18.86 -20.58 11.98
C ALA A 235 19.69 -19.96 13.11
N LYS A 236 21.03 -19.98 12.99
CA LYS A 236 21.96 -19.41 13.99
C LYS A 236 22.00 -17.88 14.02
N ASN A 237 21.67 -17.22 12.92
CA ASN A 237 21.68 -15.76 12.83
C ASN A 237 20.63 -15.25 11.86
N GLU A 238 20.33 -13.95 11.95
CA GLU A 238 19.27 -13.28 11.19
C GLU A 238 19.48 -13.42 9.68
N LYS A 239 20.71 -13.18 9.19
CA LYS A 239 21.05 -13.28 7.76
C LYS A 239 20.76 -14.67 7.17
N LEU A 240 20.92 -15.72 7.95
CA LEU A 240 20.57 -17.08 7.54
C LEU A 240 19.05 -17.29 7.58
N LEU A 241 18.38 -16.77 8.61
CA LEU A 241 16.92 -16.87 8.76
C LEU A 241 16.16 -16.13 7.66
N GLU A 242 16.67 -14.98 7.20
CA GLU A 242 16.11 -14.16 6.11
C GLU A 242 15.81 -14.96 4.85
N LYS A 243 16.64 -15.96 4.52
CA LYS A 243 16.47 -16.86 3.36
C LYS A 243 15.14 -17.63 3.40
N TYR A 244 14.54 -17.78 4.58
CA TYR A 244 13.30 -18.51 4.80
C TYR A 244 12.05 -17.62 4.80
N PHE A 245 12.17 -16.29 4.85
CA PHE A 245 10.99 -15.41 4.95
C PHE A 245 10.10 -15.46 3.70
N LEU A 246 10.71 -15.57 2.52
CA LEU A 246 9.97 -15.65 1.24
C LEU A 246 9.58 -17.09 0.85
N ARG A 247 10.03 -18.10 1.61
CA ARG A 247 9.74 -19.51 1.35
C ARG A 247 8.34 -19.88 1.84
N ARG A 248 7.46 -20.21 0.90
CA ARG A 248 6.06 -20.60 1.17
C ARG A 248 5.90 -22.01 1.75
N ASP A 249 6.92 -22.83 1.62
CA ASP A 249 6.98 -24.18 2.19
C ASP A 249 7.42 -24.18 3.67
N VAL A 250 7.58 -23.03 4.31
CA VAL A 250 8.07 -22.89 5.69
C VAL A 250 7.01 -22.21 6.55
N GLU A 251 6.53 -22.90 7.58
CA GLU A 251 5.41 -22.45 8.41
C GLU A 251 5.82 -21.80 9.73
N TYR A 252 6.93 -22.26 10.30
CA TYR A 252 7.49 -21.76 11.55
C TYR A 252 8.98 -21.50 11.40
N ARG A 253 9.45 -20.42 12.03
CA ARG A 253 10.82 -19.91 11.94
C ARG A 253 11.30 -19.57 13.34
N TRP A 254 12.53 -19.94 13.67
CA TRP A 254 13.15 -19.61 14.94
C TRP A 254 14.59 -19.13 14.75
N LEU A 255 14.98 -18.12 15.52
CA LEU A 255 16.36 -17.66 15.60
C LEU A 255 17.01 -18.28 16.84
N LEU A 256 17.98 -19.17 16.62
CA LEU A 256 18.82 -19.72 17.67
C LEU A 256 20.03 -18.82 17.88
N ASN A 257 20.53 -18.74 19.10
CA ASN A 257 21.75 -17.99 19.40
C ASN A 257 22.99 -18.71 18.82
N ASP A 258 23.98 -17.93 18.33
CA ASP A 258 25.26 -18.41 17.80
C ASP A 258 26.05 -19.31 18.78
N ASN A 259 25.81 -19.17 20.09
CA ASN A 259 26.44 -19.95 21.16
C ASN A 259 26.05 -21.45 21.15
N PHE A 260 25.00 -21.84 20.43
CA PHE A 260 24.55 -23.23 20.34
C PHE A 260 25.02 -23.93 19.06
N ASP A 261 25.38 -25.20 19.19
CA ASP A 261 25.50 -26.08 18.04
C ASP A 261 24.12 -26.42 17.47
N LEU A 262 24.00 -26.45 16.14
CA LEU A 262 22.74 -26.80 15.51
C LEU A 262 22.55 -28.32 15.55
N ASN A 263 21.80 -28.78 16.53
CA ASN A 263 21.39 -30.16 16.63
C ASN A 263 20.00 -30.27 17.28
N LYS A 264 19.48 -31.50 17.34
CA LYS A 264 18.16 -31.82 17.90
C LYS A 264 18.04 -31.51 19.39
N ASP A 265 19.14 -31.41 20.11
CA ASP A 265 19.12 -31.18 21.55
C ASP A 265 18.72 -29.74 21.88
N PHE A 266 18.94 -28.79 20.94
CA PHE A 266 18.72 -27.35 21.14
C PHE A 266 17.49 -26.79 20.43
N PHE A 267 17.03 -27.45 19.37
CA PHE A 267 15.79 -27.10 18.70
C PHE A 267 15.11 -28.36 18.17
N ALA A 268 13.91 -28.63 18.68
CA ALA A 268 13.12 -29.79 18.29
C ALA A 268 11.65 -29.40 18.07
N VAL A 269 11.02 -30.02 17.08
CA VAL A 269 9.56 -30.09 16.98
C VAL A 269 9.12 -31.24 17.88
N THR A 270 8.37 -30.93 18.93
CA THR A 270 7.91 -31.93 19.92
C THR A 270 6.65 -32.64 19.47
N SER A 271 5.77 -31.94 18.76
CA SER A 271 4.61 -32.51 18.10
C SER A 271 4.16 -31.60 16.96
N VAL A 272 3.57 -32.20 15.92
CA VAL A 272 3.07 -31.46 14.77
C VAL A 272 1.85 -32.15 14.19
N PHE A 273 0.76 -31.40 14.05
CA PHE A 273 -0.51 -31.90 13.53
C PHE A 273 -1.02 -31.02 12.39
N VAL A 274 -1.71 -31.67 11.46
CA VAL A 274 -2.60 -31.03 10.47
C VAL A 274 -3.97 -31.68 10.60
N ASN A 275 -4.97 -30.91 11.04
CA ASN A 275 -6.22 -31.42 11.62
C ASN A 275 -5.88 -32.44 12.73
N ASP A 276 -6.41 -33.66 12.63
CA ASP A 276 -6.13 -34.76 13.56
C ASP A 276 -4.96 -35.65 13.14
N LEU A 277 -4.27 -35.32 12.03
CA LEU A 277 -3.15 -36.13 11.52
C LEU A 277 -1.85 -35.72 12.19
N GLU A 278 -1.19 -36.65 12.89
CA GLU A 278 0.17 -36.45 13.40
C GLU A 278 1.20 -36.62 12.28
N LEU A 279 2.07 -35.64 12.10
CA LEU A 279 3.04 -35.62 11.00
C LEU A 279 4.37 -36.26 11.41
N LYS A 280 5.00 -36.95 10.47
CA LYS A 280 6.38 -37.41 10.61
C LYS A 280 7.34 -36.24 10.38
N THR A 281 8.38 -36.15 11.20
CA THR A 281 9.41 -35.10 11.12
C THR A 281 10.76 -35.66 10.70
N GLU A 282 11.35 -35.10 9.64
CA GLU A 282 12.71 -35.42 9.18
C GLU A 282 13.60 -34.19 9.32
N LEU A 283 14.71 -34.30 10.05
CA LEU A 283 15.61 -33.18 10.32
C LEU A 283 16.82 -33.22 9.39
N LYS A 284 17.09 -32.08 8.77
CA LYS A 284 18.27 -31.83 7.94
C LYS A 284 19.00 -30.59 8.47
N ILE A 285 20.33 -30.67 8.57
CA ILE A 285 21.18 -29.54 8.93
C ILE A 285 21.99 -29.15 7.70
N SER A 286 21.96 -27.87 7.33
CA SER A 286 22.77 -27.35 6.22
C SER A 286 23.15 -25.90 6.45
N GLN A 287 24.43 -25.57 6.23
CA GLN A 287 24.93 -24.19 6.20
C GLN A 287 24.47 -23.30 7.38
N GLY A 288 24.46 -23.83 8.61
CA GLY A 288 24.05 -23.05 9.77
C GLY A 288 22.53 -22.93 9.97
N CYS A 289 21.74 -23.79 9.34
CA CYS A 289 20.29 -23.89 9.51
C CYS A 289 19.86 -25.33 9.80
N ILE A 290 18.80 -25.48 10.60
CA ILE A 290 18.02 -26.71 10.78
C ILE A 290 16.73 -26.56 9.96
N GLU A 291 16.47 -27.52 9.08
CA GLU A 291 15.19 -27.68 8.38
C GLU A 291 14.54 -28.98 8.87
N ILE A 292 13.36 -28.87 9.47
CA ILE A 292 12.56 -30.02 9.89
C ILE A 292 11.38 -30.15 8.93
N LYS A 293 11.44 -31.15 8.06
CA LYS A 293 10.37 -31.47 7.12
C LYS A 293 9.26 -32.24 7.85
N CYS A 294 8.07 -31.67 7.87
CA CYS A 294 6.86 -32.24 8.42
C CYS A 294 6.02 -32.79 7.26
N SER A 295 5.69 -34.07 7.27
CA SER A 295 4.94 -34.71 6.19
C SER A 295 4.08 -35.87 6.69
N HIS A 296 3.02 -36.17 5.95
CA HIS A 296 2.19 -37.32 6.20
C HIS A 296 1.54 -37.79 4.88
N PRO A 297 1.42 -39.11 4.61
CA PRO A 297 0.95 -39.62 3.31
C PRO A 297 -0.41 -39.06 2.87
N TYR A 298 -1.29 -38.75 3.82
CA TYR A 298 -2.63 -38.23 3.55
C TYR A 298 -2.68 -36.72 3.26
N LEU A 299 -1.59 -35.96 3.48
CA LEU A 299 -1.58 -34.52 3.19
C LEU A 299 -1.82 -34.23 1.71
N LYS A 300 -1.40 -35.13 0.81
CA LYS A 300 -1.65 -35.02 -0.62
C LYS A 300 -3.14 -34.86 -0.97
N ASN A 301 -4.03 -35.46 -0.17
CA ASN A 301 -5.49 -35.39 -0.36
C ASN A 301 -6.13 -34.11 0.24
N LEU A 302 -5.34 -33.36 1.01
CA LEU A 302 -5.72 -32.13 1.68
C LEU A 302 -5.13 -30.89 1.02
N VAL A 303 -4.20 -31.04 0.06
CA VAL A 303 -3.65 -29.90 -0.70
C VAL A 303 -4.79 -29.13 -1.37
N GLY A 304 -4.79 -27.82 -1.17
CA GLY A 304 -5.82 -26.91 -1.66
C GLY A 304 -7.08 -26.83 -0.78
N LYS A 305 -7.15 -27.58 0.33
CA LYS A 305 -8.22 -27.47 1.33
C LYS A 305 -7.74 -26.68 2.53
N GLU A 306 -8.70 -26.08 3.23
CA GLU A 306 -8.46 -25.43 4.51
C GLU A 306 -8.23 -26.50 5.59
N VAL A 307 -7.15 -26.33 6.36
CA VAL A 307 -6.74 -27.26 7.43
C VAL A 307 -6.21 -26.48 8.63
N ASP A 308 -6.31 -27.10 9.79
CA ASP A 308 -5.80 -26.58 11.06
C ASP A 308 -4.38 -27.09 11.29
N PHE A 309 -3.44 -26.18 11.52
CA PHE A 309 -2.07 -26.49 11.87
C PHE A 309 -1.90 -26.39 13.38
N SER A 310 -1.14 -27.32 13.96
CA SER A 310 -0.64 -27.22 15.34
C SER A 310 0.82 -27.65 15.37
N ILE A 311 1.72 -26.70 15.64
CA ILE A 311 3.17 -26.93 15.68
C ILE A 311 3.65 -26.63 17.08
N SER A 312 4.22 -27.63 17.75
CA SER A 312 4.84 -27.47 19.06
C SER A 312 6.35 -27.62 18.95
N THR A 313 7.09 -26.68 19.53
CA THR A 313 8.57 -26.73 19.53
C THR A 313 9.13 -26.58 20.93
N LYS A 314 10.34 -27.12 21.12
CA LYS A 314 11.13 -27.00 22.33
C LYS A 314 12.51 -26.49 21.96
N THR A 315 12.97 -25.45 22.65
CA THR A 315 14.25 -24.81 22.42
C THR A 315 14.77 -24.08 23.65
N PHE A 316 15.91 -23.40 23.53
CA PHE A 316 16.55 -22.62 24.58
C PHE A 316 16.68 -21.17 24.15
N TYR A 317 16.43 -20.26 25.09
CA TYR A 317 16.50 -18.83 24.84
C TYR A 317 17.43 -18.16 25.86
N PRO A 318 18.38 -17.31 25.44
CA PRO A 318 19.34 -16.70 26.36
C PRO A 318 18.65 -15.75 27.34
N GLN A 319 19.02 -15.81 28.62
CA GLN A 319 18.51 -14.84 29.60
C GLN A 319 19.04 -13.43 29.34
N ALA A 320 20.26 -13.31 28.80
CA ALA A 320 20.89 -12.05 28.44
C ALA A 320 20.25 -11.33 27.23
N SER A 321 19.24 -11.93 26.58
CA SER A 321 18.57 -11.30 25.44
C SER A 321 17.66 -10.14 25.85
N HIS A 322 17.12 -10.11 27.07
CA HIS A 322 16.25 -9.05 27.63
C HIS A 322 15.01 -8.67 26.81
N GLN A 323 14.75 -9.38 25.70
CA GLN A 323 13.60 -9.19 24.84
C GLN A 323 13.26 -10.49 24.12
N LEU A 324 12.02 -10.61 23.65
CA LEU A 324 11.53 -11.68 22.79
C LEU A 324 10.64 -11.08 21.71
N GLY A 325 11.08 -11.14 20.45
CA GLY A 325 10.30 -10.70 19.30
C GLY A 325 9.49 -11.84 18.68
N ILE A 326 8.20 -11.61 18.43
CA ILE A 326 7.32 -12.52 17.68
C ILE A 326 6.73 -11.75 16.52
N TYR A 327 6.97 -12.21 15.30
CA TYR A 327 6.54 -11.56 14.07
C TYR A 327 5.65 -12.48 13.22
N LEU A 328 4.71 -11.86 12.52
CA LEU A 328 3.81 -12.49 11.58
C LEU A 328 4.39 -12.37 10.17
N THR A 329 4.60 -13.50 9.51
CA THR A 329 5.18 -13.54 8.16
C THR A 329 4.12 -13.51 7.05
N GLU A 330 2.87 -13.79 7.39
CA GLU A 330 1.76 -13.88 6.45
C GLU A 330 0.60 -13.00 6.91
N ILE A 331 -0.24 -12.59 5.96
CA ILE A 331 -1.50 -11.90 6.26
C ILE A 331 -2.31 -12.80 7.18
N THR A 332 -2.77 -12.24 8.30
CA THR A 332 -3.48 -13.00 9.33
C THR A 332 -4.76 -12.26 9.70
N ARG A 333 -5.85 -13.01 9.89
CA ARG A 333 -7.14 -12.49 10.32
C ARG A 333 -7.40 -12.93 11.76
N GLY A 334 -7.33 -11.98 12.68
CA GLY A 334 -7.32 -12.25 14.12
C GLY A 334 -6.01 -12.89 14.59
N VAL A 335 -5.40 -12.33 15.63
CA VAL A 335 -4.16 -12.85 16.24
C VAL A 335 -4.30 -12.87 17.75
N GLN A 336 -3.80 -13.93 18.37
CA GLN A 336 -3.52 -14.00 19.80
C GLN A 336 -2.09 -14.49 20.01
N ILE A 337 -1.33 -13.77 20.84
CA ILE A 337 0.04 -14.11 21.21
C ILE A 337 0.11 -14.11 22.73
N ASP A 338 0.40 -15.27 23.30
CA ASP A 338 0.48 -15.48 24.74
C ASP A 338 1.93 -15.70 25.15
N PHE A 339 2.44 -14.84 26.03
CA PHE A 339 3.75 -15.01 26.64
C PHE A 339 3.59 -15.39 28.11
N ILE A 340 3.99 -16.61 28.45
CA ILE A 340 3.88 -17.18 29.80
C ILE A 340 5.29 -17.33 30.36
N PHE A 341 5.55 -16.70 31.51
CA PHE A 341 6.89 -16.70 32.12
C PHE A 341 6.88 -17.20 33.58
N ASP A 342 5.73 -17.56 34.14
CA ASP A 342 5.59 -18.27 35.43
C ASP A 342 6.45 -17.69 36.58
N GLY A 343 6.57 -16.36 36.64
CA GLY A 343 7.30 -15.64 37.68
C GLY A 343 8.83 -15.61 37.53
N LEU A 344 9.37 -16.11 36.40
CA LEU A 344 10.81 -16.09 36.09
C LEU A 344 11.31 -14.71 35.69
N LEU A 345 10.43 -13.87 35.18
CA LEU A 345 10.73 -12.53 34.69
C LEU A 345 10.02 -11.48 35.56
N ARG A 346 10.62 -10.29 35.67
CA ARG A 346 10.06 -9.14 36.37
C ARG A 346 9.90 -7.99 35.38
N ASN A 347 8.91 -7.12 35.60
CA ASN A 347 8.70 -5.92 34.79
C ASN A 347 8.58 -6.19 33.28
N VAL A 348 7.88 -7.26 32.90
CA VAL A 348 7.68 -7.60 31.50
C VAL A 348 6.69 -6.61 30.86
N GLU A 349 7.10 -5.98 29.76
CA GLU A 349 6.26 -5.12 28.93
C GLU A 349 6.06 -5.71 27.54
N ALA A 350 4.91 -5.42 26.92
CA ALA A 350 4.61 -5.81 25.55
C ALA A 350 4.54 -4.57 24.66
N VAL A 351 5.38 -4.53 23.63
CA VAL A 351 5.44 -3.47 22.64
C VAL A 351 4.88 -4.01 21.32
N PRO A 352 3.59 -3.80 21.02
CA PRO A 352 2.99 -4.25 19.78
C PRO A 352 3.44 -3.40 18.59
N ILE A 353 3.68 -4.06 17.46
CA ILE A 353 4.03 -3.44 16.18
C ILE A 353 3.00 -3.96 15.18
N PHE A 354 1.79 -3.38 15.15
CA PHE A 354 0.72 -3.87 14.30
C PHE A 354 0.49 -2.95 13.09
N SER A 355 0.59 -3.53 11.90
CA SER A 355 0.22 -2.92 10.64
C SER A 355 -1.19 -3.42 10.29
N GLY A 356 -2.20 -2.59 10.53
CA GLY A 356 -3.62 -2.92 10.39
C GLY A 356 -4.53 -1.70 10.54
N ARG A 357 -5.85 -1.90 10.51
CA ARG A 357 -6.83 -0.81 10.71
C ARG A 357 -6.74 -0.25 12.14
N LEU A 358 -6.59 -1.12 13.14
CA LEU A 358 -6.29 -0.73 14.51
C LEU A 358 -4.80 -0.96 14.75
N LYS A 359 -4.07 0.14 14.98
CA LYS A 359 -2.62 0.09 15.25
C LYS A 359 -2.30 -0.49 16.63
N PHE A 360 -3.29 -0.57 17.52
CA PHE A 360 -3.12 -0.96 18.91
C PHE A 360 -3.97 -2.19 19.22
N PRO A 361 -3.37 -3.39 19.38
CA PRO A 361 -4.09 -4.57 19.83
C PRO A 361 -4.49 -4.44 21.31
N GLN A 362 -5.39 -5.30 21.77
CA GLN A 362 -5.71 -5.43 23.19
C GLN A 362 -4.58 -6.19 23.90
N ILE A 363 -4.22 -5.74 25.10
CA ILE A 363 -3.18 -6.36 25.92
C ILE A 363 -3.79 -6.67 27.29
N GLU A 364 -3.72 -7.93 27.70
CA GLU A 364 -4.13 -8.39 29.02
C GLU A 364 -2.89 -8.79 29.83
N TYR A 365 -2.69 -8.12 30.96
CA TYR A 365 -1.60 -8.40 31.89
C TYR A 365 -2.10 -9.28 33.04
N LYS A 366 -1.44 -10.42 33.24
CA LYS A 366 -1.62 -11.29 34.40
C LYS A 366 -0.29 -11.44 35.13
N LYS A 367 -0.34 -11.90 36.39
CA LYS A 367 0.85 -12.04 37.25
C LYS A 367 2.03 -12.78 36.58
N ASN A 368 1.73 -13.80 35.79
CA ASN A 368 2.70 -14.72 35.20
C ASN A 368 2.62 -14.82 33.68
N SER A 369 1.81 -13.97 33.03
CA SER A 369 1.62 -14.01 31.58
C SER A 369 1.12 -12.69 31.02
N ILE A 370 1.43 -12.44 29.76
CA ILE A 370 0.87 -11.34 28.97
C ILE A 370 0.25 -11.92 27.71
N SER A 371 -0.99 -11.52 27.42
CA SER A 371 -1.69 -11.90 26.20
C SER A 371 -1.92 -10.66 25.34
N VAL A 372 -1.50 -10.71 24.09
CA VAL A 372 -1.73 -9.67 23.09
C VAL A 372 -2.65 -10.21 22.02
N TYR A 373 -3.79 -9.56 21.80
CA TYR A 373 -4.79 -10.07 20.86
C TYR A 373 -5.54 -8.98 20.09
N SER A 374 -6.02 -9.33 18.90
CA SER A 374 -6.86 -8.49 18.06
C SER A 374 -8.27 -9.05 17.96
N GLN A 375 -9.19 -8.30 17.34
CA GLN A 375 -10.49 -8.84 16.99
C GLN A 375 -10.37 -9.94 15.92
N ASN A 376 -11.26 -10.93 15.95
CA ASN A 376 -11.22 -12.09 15.03
C ASN A 376 -11.43 -11.72 13.57
N ASP A 377 -12.10 -10.60 13.29
CA ASP A 377 -12.36 -10.11 11.94
C ASP A 377 -11.31 -9.12 11.43
N GLU A 378 -10.38 -8.69 12.29
CA GLU A 378 -9.35 -7.72 11.95
C GLU A 378 -8.23 -8.33 11.09
N TRP A 379 -7.84 -7.60 10.05
CA TRP A 379 -6.72 -7.95 9.18
C TRP A 379 -5.41 -7.37 9.69
N ILE A 380 -4.43 -8.24 9.86
CA ILE A 380 -3.08 -7.92 10.30
C ILE A 380 -2.11 -8.29 9.18
N PHE A 381 -1.31 -7.32 8.77
CA PHE A 381 -0.37 -7.48 7.66
C PHE A 381 0.95 -8.13 8.12
N PRO A 382 1.72 -8.74 7.21
CA PRO A 382 3.07 -9.23 7.49
C PRO A 382 3.97 -8.17 8.14
N ASN A 383 5.03 -8.62 8.79
CA ASN A 383 5.95 -7.82 9.62
C ASN A 383 5.28 -7.14 10.83
N SER A 384 3.99 -7.40 11.06
CA SER A 384 3.37 -7.10 12.36
C SER A 384 3.82 -8.10 13.42
N GLY A 385 3.72 -7.73 14.69
CA GLY A 385 4.17 -8.58 15.78
C GLY A 385 4.12 -7.91 17.13
N VAL A 386 4.79 -8.52 18.10
CA VAL A 386 4.99 -7.98 19.44
C VAL A 386 6.41 -8.26 19.87
N ILE A 387 7.01 -7.26 20.53
CA ILE A 387 8.27 -7.42 21.26
C ILE A 387 7.95 -7.40 22.74
N PHE A 388 8.24 -8.49 23.45
CA PHE A 388 8.20 -8.51 24.90
C PHE A 388 9.57 -8.09 25.43
N VAL A 389 9.63 -7.09 26.32
CA VAL A 389 10.87 -6.59 26.94
C VAL A 389 10.82 -6.93 28.42
N TYR A 390 11.92 -7.41 29.01
CA TYR A 390 11.96 -7.87 30.41
C TYR A 390 13.33 -7.79 31.09
#